data_AF-A0A382YT57-F1
#
_entry.id   AF-A0A382YT57-F1
#
_cell.length_a   1.000
_cell.length_b   1.000
_cell.length_c   1.000
_cell.angle_alpha   90.00
_cell.angle_beta   90.00
_cell.angle_gamma   90.00
#
_symmetry.space_group_name_H-M   'P 1'
#
loop_
_entity.id
_entity.type
_entity.pdbx_description
1 polymer ?
#
loop_
_entity_poly.entity_id
_entity_poly.type
_entity_poly.pdbx_seq_one_letter_code
_entity_poly.pdbx_strand_id
1 'polypeptide(L)' 'MAAQRIGLFGGSFDPVHLGHTMVARAALAEVELDRLFIIPTAQSPFQPEQSPAPAADRLAWLRLAFG' A
#
# COMPACT_ATOMS: atom_id res chain seq x y z
N MET A 1 1.00 -25.02 14.54
CA MET A 1 0.99 -24.24 13.28
C MET A 1 2.01 -23.13 13.40
N ALA A 2 2.78 -22.83 12.35
CA ALA A 2 3.67 -21.67 12.35
C ALA A 2 2.85 -20.37 12.32
N ALA A 3 3.36 -19.30 12.94
CA ALA A 3 2.71 -17.99 12.91
C ALA A 3 2.85 -17.37 11.51
N GLN A 4 1.76 -16.80 10.98
CA GLN A 4 1.80 -16.09 9.69
C GLN A 4 2.60 -14.78 9.81
N ARG A 5 3.46 -14.54 8.84
CA ARG A 5 4.21 -13.29 8.64
C ARG A 5 3.37 -12.33 7.81
N ILE A 6 2.78 -11.34 8.48
CA ILE A 6 1.90 -10.35 7.86
C ILE A 6 2.63 -9.01 7.75
N GLY A 7 2.68 -8.44 6.56
CA GLY A 7 3.13 -7.07 6.32
C GLY A 7 1.96 -6.10 6.18
N LEU A 8 2.16 -4.87 6.64
CA LEU A 8 1.26 -3.74 6.44
C LEU A 8 2.03 -2.66 5.68
N PHE A 9 1.59 -2.32 4.46
CA PHE A 9 2.22 -1.30 3.64
C PHE A 9 1.28 -0.11 3.47
N GLY A 10 1.50 0.90 4.33
CA GLY A 10 0.73 2.14 4.34
C GLY A 10 1.33 3.21 3.43
N GLY A 11 0.46 4.05 2.86
CA GLY A 11 0.86 5.17 2.03
C GLY A 11 -0.33 5.98 1.54
N SER A 12 -0.11 7.23 1.11
CA SER A 12 -1.17 8.02 0.49
C SER A 12 -1.64 7.40 -0.83
N PHE A 13 -0.71 6.80 -1.59
CA PHE A 13 -0.96 6.21 -2.92
C PHE A 13 -1.73 7.16 -3.84
N ASP A 14 -1.21 8.37 -3.97
CA ASP A 14 -1.86 9.48 -4.65
C ASP A 14 -0.96 10.08 -5.76
N PRO A 15 -0.76 9.36 -6.89
CA PRO A 15 -1.27 8.03 -7.21
C PRO A 15 -0.27 6.90 -6.86
N VAL A 16 -0.75 5.66 -6.93
CA VAL A 16 0.14 4.48 -6.95
C VAL A 16 1.01 4.47 -8.22
N HIS A 17 2.22 3.92 -8.12
CA HIS A 17 3.20 3.90 -9.21
C HIS A 17 4.15 2.70 -9.07
N LEU A 18 5.03 2.48 -10.05
CA LEU A 18 5.91 1.30 -10.13
C LEU A 18 6.75 1.09 -8.85
N GLY A 19 7.33 2.16 -8.30
CA GLY A 19 8.08 2.08 -7.03
C GLY A 19 7.30 1.41 -5.88
N HIS A 20 6.01 1.70 -5.72
CA HIS A 20 5.18 1.04 -4.70
C HIS A 20 5.04 -0.47 -4.98
N THR A 21 4.81 -0.85 -6.23
CA THR A 21 4.67 -2.26 -6.60
C THR A 21 5.97 -3.05 -6.44
N MET A 22 7.12 -2.42 -6.71
CA MET A 22 8.44 -3.02 -6.50
C MET A 22 8.68 -3.29 -5.01
N VAL A 23 8.43 -2.31 -4.14
CA VAL A 23 8.57 -2.47 -2.69
C VAL A 23 7.66 -3.57 -2.15
N ALA A 24 6.40 -3.62 -2.58
CA ALA A 24 5.46 -4.65 -2.15
C ALA A 24 5.92 -6.06 -2.56
N ARG A 25 6.41 -6.22 -3.80
CA ARG A 25 6.93 -7.50 -4.31
C ARG A 25 8.22 -7.92 -3.58
N ALA A 26 9.14 -6.99 -3.36
CA ALA A 26 10.36 -7.25 -2.61
C ALA A 26 10.03 -7.66 -1.16
N ALA A 27 9.08 -7.00 -0.50
CA ALA A 27 8.66 -7.36 0.85
C ALA A 27 8.10 -8.79 0.94
N LEU A 28 7.29 -9.21 -0.04
CA LEU A 28 6.79 -10.58 -0.11
C LEU A 28 7.93 -11.60 -0.28
N ALA A 29 8.88 -11.31 -1.18
CA ALA A 29 9.94 -12.25 -1.55
C ALA A 29 11.12 -12.28 -0.55
N GLU A 30 11.62 -11.12 -0.13
CA GLU A 30 12.85 -10.99 0.65
C GLU A 30 12.62 -11.11 2.15
N VAL A 31 11.41 -10.77 2.62
CA VAL A 31 11.04 -10.83 4.05
C VAL A 31 10.14 -12.05 4.33
N GLU A 32 9.91 -12.89 3.32
CA GLU A 32 9.11 -14.12 3.39
C GLU A 32 7.75 -13.87 4.03
N LEU A 33 7.03 -12.83 3.55
CA LEU A 33 5.69 -12.54 4.05
C LEU A 33 4.67 -13.50 3.44
N ASP A 34 3.82 -14.09 4.28
CA ASP A 34 2.68 -14.88 3.84
C ASP A 34 1.58 -14.00 3.23
N ARG A 35 1.49 -12.76 3.70
CA ARG A 35 0.49 -11.78 3.24
C ARG A 35 0.99 -10.36 3.41
N LEU A 36 0.66 -9.50 2.45
CA LEU A 36 0.88 -8.06 2.53
C LEU A 36 -0.46 -7.33 2.35
N PHE A 37 -0.81 -6.47 3.29
CA PHE A 37 -1.96 -5.58 3.18
C PHE A 37 -1.51 -4.20 2.70
N ILE A 38 -2.12 -3.72 1.62
CA ILE A 38 -1.94 -2.35 1.12
C ILE A 38 -2.99 -1.46 1.78
N ILE A 39 -2.55 -0.41 2.48
CA ILE A 39 -3.43 0.42 3.32
C ILE A 39 -3.36 1.88 2.85
N PRO A 40 -4.32 2.37 2.05
CA PRO A 40 -4.39 3.78 1.70
C PRO A 40 -4.69 4.63 2.94
N THR A 41 -3.81 5.58 3.22
CA THR A 41 -4.00 6.52 4.33
C THR A 41 -5.16 7.47 4.03
N ALA A 42 -6.02 7.76 5.02
CA ALA A 42 -7.09 8.74 4.87
C ALA A 42 -6.55 10.17 4.73
N GLN A 43 -5.66 10.58 5.64
CA GLN A 43 -4.92 11.84 5.64
C GLN A 43 -3.48 11.59 6.09
N SER A 44 -2.49 12.04 5.33
CA SER A 44 -1.08 11.87 5.71
C SER A 44 -0.72 12.83 6.84
N PRO A 45 -0.11 12.36 7.96
CA PRO A 45 0.35 13.24 9.03
C PRO A 45 1.50 14.17 8.58
N PHE A 46 2.18 13.83 7.49
CA PHE A 46 3.28 14.62 6.92
C PHE A 46 2.81 15.66 5.90
N GLN A 47 1.54 15.62 5.51
CA GLN A 47 0.94 16.56 4.55
C GLN A 47 -0.45 16.98 5.04
N PRO A 48 -0.56 17.59 6.23
CA PRO A 48 -1.87 17.86 6.86
C PRO A 48 -2.74 18.83 6.07
N GLU A 49 -2.13 19.74 5.30
CA GLU A 49 -2.80 20.74 4.47
C GLU A 49 -3.22 20.20 3.10
N GLN A 50 -2.73 19.03 2.69
CA GLN A 50 -3.05 18.46 1.38
C GLN A 50 -4.23 17.50 1.49
N SER A 51 -5.28 17.77 0.72
CA SER A 51 -6.35 16.80 0.51
C SER A 51 -5.90 15.78 -0.53
N PRO A 52 -5.80 14.48 -0.19
CA PRO A 52 -5.48 13.47 -1.18
C PRO A 52 -6.63 13.33 -2.19
N ALA A 53 -6.36 12.68 -3.32
CA ALA A 53 -7.42 12.26 -4.23
C ALA A 53 -8.51 11.45 -3.51
N PRO A 54 -9.77 11.47 -4.02
CA PRO A 54 -10.88 10.76 -3.42
C PRO A 54 -10.54 9.31 -3.07
N ALA A 55 -10.99 8.85 -1.89
CA ALA A 55 -10.66 7.51 -1.42
C ALA A 55 -11.09 6.40 -2.41
N ALA A 56 -12.19 6.62 -3.13
CA ALA A 56 -12.68 5.70 -4.15
C ALA A 56 -11.70 5.57 -5.34
N ASP A 57 -11.14 6.69 -5.80
CA ASP A 57 -10.20 6.71 -6.92
C ASP A 57 -8.90 6.02 -6.54
N ARG A 58 -8.35 6.34 -5.36
CA ARG A 58 -7.14 5.71 -4.84
C ARG A 58 -7.32 4.21 -4.65
N LEU A 59 -8.47 3.78 -4.12
CA LEU A 59 -8.80 2.36 -4.01
C LEU A 59 -8.89 1.68 -5.38
N ALA A 60 -9.47 2.35 -6.38
CA ALA A 60 -9.53 1.83 -7.74
C ALA A 60 -8.14 1.68 -8.36
N TRP A 61 -7.26 2.68 -8.23
CA TRP A 61 -5.88 2.61 -8.71
C TRP A 61 -5.08 1.51 -8.02
N LEU A 62 -5.25 1.36 -6.70
CA LEU A 62 -4.61 0.29 -5.94
C LEU A 62 -5.07 -1.11 -6.39
N ARG A 63 -6.37 -1.27 -6.69
CA ARG A 63 -6.87 -2.53 -7.28
C ARG A 63 -6.30 -2.79 -8.67
N LEU A 64 -6.12 -1.75 -9.48
CA LEU A 64 -5.46 -1.91 -10.79
C LEU A 64 -3.96 -2.28 -10.65
N ALA A 65 -3.29 -1.79 -9.62
CA ALA A 65 -1.85 -2.02 -9.42
C ALA A 65 -1.52 -3.34 -8.72
N PHE A 66 -2.41 -3.84 -7.84
CA PHE A 66 -2.14 -4.97 -6.95
C PHE A 66 -3.18 -6.11 -7.02
N GLY A 67 -4.29 -5.90 -7.72
CA GLY A 67 -5.39 -6.87 -7.87
C GLY A 67 -5.18 -7.88 -8.98
#